data_AF-A0A7R8HAQ0-F1
#
_entry.id   AF-A0A7R8HAQ0-F1
#
_cell.length_a   1.000
_cell.length_b   1.000
_cell.length_c   1.000
_cell.angle_alpha   90.00
_cell.angle_beta   90.00
_cell.angle_gamma   90.00
#
_symmetry.space_group_name_H-M   'P 1'
#
loop_
_entity.id
_entity.type
_entity.pdbx_description
1 polymer ?
#
loop_
_entity_poly.entity_id
_entity_poly.type
_entity_poly.pdbx_seq_one_letter_code
_entity_poly.pdbx_strand_id
1 'polypeptide(L)'
;MLLNLFILLSLQISWVSPQNNFETCSAKQQEMILSRILSCRPIETVIPLDYPFNDTYSLMKPTHVSVKRCQGSCFSNNCIAKQIINRNVDVLYFPRSSNPDGTISPICSSVIVQDHITCGCGCSITADECTDTGMDIRVYLPGECRCACRDVSKRGNCLKQGNFWNFQTCECMCQNPNSWPICPTGYSFDFNVGACHCVPPAEVASILLEIALVLAFVSGIIILWAVFKYATQARATSRVRVRPNYIATFRNRLFSRMESEDDGEEREELKFFVWLPSVWNR
;
A
#
# COMPACT_ATOMS: atom_id res chain seq x y z
N MET A 1 74.40 -1.78 13.12
CA MET A 1 73.24 -1.03 13.67
C MET A 1 72.74 0.05 12.70
N LEU A 2 72.53 -0.27 11.40
CA LEU A 2 72.07 0.71 10.39
C LEU A 2 71.10 0.04 9.41
N LEU A 3 70.11 -0.70 9.92
CA LEU A 3 69.12 -1.33 9.04
C LEU A 3 67.79 -1.57 9.77
N ASN A 4 67.26 -0.54 10.44
CA ASN A 4 65.92 -0.62 11.06
C ASN A 4 65.24 0.74 11.27
N LEU A 5 65.58 1.76 10.47
CA LEU A 5 64.98 3.10 10.60
C LEU A 5 64.27 3.61 9.34
N PHE A 6 63.96 2.72 8.38
CA PHE A 6 63.31 3.09 7.12
C PHE A 6 61.93 2.46 6.89
N ILE A 7 61.37 1.71 7.85
CA ILE A 7 60.08 1.00 7.67
C ILE A 7 58.92 1.64 8.48
N LEU A 8 59.15 2.76 9.17
CA LEU A 8 58.10 3.49 9.93
C LEU A 8 57.67 4.82 9.28
N LEU A 9 57.83 4.97 7.97
CA LEU A 9 57.09 5.96 7.18
C LEU A 9 55.93 5.23 6.48
N SER A 10 55.03 4.71 7.31
CA SER A 10 53.73 4.24 6.90
C SER A 10 52.96 5.40 6.26
N LEU A 11 52.88 5.33 4.92
CA LEU A 11 51.74 5.70 4.08
C LEU A 11 50.54 6.30 4.85
N GLN A 12 50.66 7.57 5.20
CA GLN A 12 49.51 8.42 5.44
C GLN A 12 49.01 8.84 4.06
N ILE A 13 48.30 7.92 3.37
CA ILE A 13 47.43 8.32 2.27
C ILE A 13 46.28 9.07 2.94
N SER A 14 46.46 10.37 3.13
CA SER A 14 45.37 11.26 3.47
C SER A 14 44.37 11.16 2.32
N TRP A 15 43.21 10.59 2.59
CA TRP A 15 42.05 10.71 1.73
C TRP A 15 41.71 12.20 1.69
N VAL A 16 42.21 12.92 0.68
CA VAL A 16 41.77 14.27 0.38
C VAL A 16 40.35 14.13 -0.14
N SER A 17 39.38 14.24 0.76
CA SER A 17 38.01 14.51 0.37
C SER A 17 38.04 15.79 -0.46
N PRO A 18 37.48 15.82 -1.68
CA PRO A 18 37.41 17.05 -2.46
C PRO A 18 36.61 18.08 -1.65
N GLN A 19 37.31 19.07 -1.10
CA GLN A 19 36.70 20.27 -0.56
C GLN A 19 36.17 21.04 -1.76
N ASN A 20 34.88 20.89 -2.05
CA ASN A 20 34.22 21.75 -3.03
C ASN A 20 34.18 23.15 -2.43
N ASN A 21 35.15 24.00 -2.79
CA ASN A 21 35.08 25.43 -2.52
C ASN A 21 33.97 26.01 -3.38
N PHE A 22 32.82 26.31 -2.76
CA PHE A 22 31.72 26.97 -3.44
C PHE A 22 32.03 28.47 -3.54
N GLU A 23 32.36 28.93 -4.74
CA GLU A 23 32.52 30.36 -5.06
C GLU A 23 31.27 30.90 -5.77
N THR A 24 30.95 32.16 -5.52
CA THR A 24 29.85 32.85 -6.23
C THR A 24 30.21 33.07 -7.70
N CYS A 25 29.35 32.65 -8.62
CA CYS A 25 29.56 32.88 -10.05
C CYS A 25 29.32 34.36 -10.43
N SER A 26 30.21 34.91 -11.26
CA SER A 26 29.97 36.19 -11.94
C SER A 26 28.87 36.06 -13.00
N ALA A 27 28.21 37.17 -13.36
CA ALA A 27 27.17 37.20 -14.39
C ALA A 27 27.67 36.64 -15.75
N LYS A 28 28.92 36.93 -16.12
CA LYS A 28 29.53 36.41 -17.36
C LYS A 28 29.71 34.89 -17.30
N GLN A 29 30.10 34.34 -16.14
CA GLN A 29 30.20 32.88 -15.97
C GLN A 29 28.82 32.23 -16.07
N GLN A 30 27.81 32.83 -15.44
CA GLN A 30 26.43 32.35 -15.54
C GLN A 30 25.97 32.32 -17.00
N GLU A 31 26.15 33.41 -17.75
CA GLU A 31 25.78 33.48 -19.17
C GLU A 31 26.47 32.39 -20.00
N MET A 32 27.79 32.20 -19.81
CA MET A 32 28.53 31.15 -20.51
C MET A 32 28.02 29.74 -20.18
N ILE A 33 27.69 29.46 -18.92
CA ILE A 33 27.15 28.16 -18.50
C ILE A 33 25.76 27.95 -19.10
N LEU A 34 24.87 28.94 -18.97
CA LEU A 34 23.49 28.86 -19.46
C LEU A 34 23.43 28.72 -20.98
N SER A 35 24.36 29.34 -21.72
CA SER A 35 24.44 29.22 -23.19
C SER A 35 24.72 27.80 -23.69
N ARG A 36 25.28 26.92 -22.85
CA ARG A 36 25.61 25.54 -23.19
C ARG A 36 24.52 24.54 -22.79
N ILE A 37 23.44 25.02 -22.18
CA ILE A 37 22.35 24.16 -21.77
C ILE A 37 21.70 23.53 -23.01
N LEU A 38 21.64 22.20 -23.00
CA LEU A 38 20.92 21.46 -24.00
C LEU A 38 19.42 21.64 -23.78
N SER A 39 18.72 22.27 -24.72
CA SER A 39 17.28 22.46 -24.63
C SER A 39 16.55 21.11 -24.60
N CYS A 40 15.46 21.04 -23.82
CA CYS A 40 14.59 19.88 -23.74
C CYS A 40 13.99 19.50 -25.10
N ARG A 41 14.40 18.37 -25.67
CA ARG A 41 13.95 17.88 -26.99
C ARG A 41 14.03 16.35 -27.09
N PRO A 42 13.40 15.73 -28.10
CA PRO A 42 13.57 14.30 -28.36
C PRO A 42 15.01 14.00 -28.79
N ILE A 43 15.64 13.03 -28.13
CA ILE A 43 16.98 12.54 -28.42
C ILE A 43 16.93 11.02 -28.59
N GLU A 44 17.64 10.53 -29.59
CA GLU A 44 17.80 9.10 -29.85
C GLU A 44 18.51 8.43 -28.67
N THR A 45 17.86 7.43 -28.09
CA THR A 45 18.30 6.74 -26.87
C THR A 45 18.16 5.24 -27.06
N VAL A 46 19.20 4.49 -26.70
CA VAL A 46 19.15 3.03 -26.70
C VAL A 46 18.55 2.57 -25.38
N ILE A 47 17.47 1.80 -25.44
CA ILE A 47 16.82 1.20 -24.26
C ILE A 47 16.92 -0.32 -24.32
N PRO A 48 17.01 -1.00 -23.17
CA PRO A 48 16.78 -2.44 -23.11
C PRO A 48 15.31 -2.75 -23.40
N LEU A 49 15.05 -3.89 -24.05
CA LEU A 49 13.71 -4.44 -24.19
C LEU A 49 13.41 -5.37 -23.01
N ASP A 50 12.20 -5.26 -22.47
CA ASP A 50 11.75 -6.15 -21.40
C ASP A 50 11.62 -7.59 -21.94
N TYR A 51 12.39 -8.49 -21.34
CA TYR A 51 12.35 -9.90 -21.66
C TYR A 51 11.41 -10.61 -20.68
N PRO A 52 10.38 -11.33 -21.15
CA PRO A 52 9.61 -12.21 -20.28
C PRO A 52 10.52 -13.37 -19.84
N PHE A 53 11.12 -13.27 -18.66
CA PHE A 53 11.84 -14.39 -18.04
C PHE A 53 10.84 -15.49 -17.71
N ASN A 54 10.69 -16.44 -18.62
CA ASN A 54 9.89 -17.64 -18.43
C ASN A 54 10.69 -18.89 -18.80
N ASP A 55 10.17 -20.06 -18.44
CA ASP A 55 10.84 -21.34 -18.73
C ASP A 55 10.77 -21.72 -20.22
N THR A 56 9.89 -21.06 -20.98
CA THR A 56 9.63 -21.34 -22.40
C THR A 56 10.77 -20.86 -23.31
N TYR A 57 11.32 -19.69 -23.05
CA TYR A 57 12.33 -19.08 -23.90
C TYR A 57 13.67 -18.96 -23.19
N SER A 58 14.75 -19.19 -23.95
CA SER A 58 16.13 -19.08 -23.45
C SER A 58 16.78 -17.73 -23.80
N LEU A 59 16.33 -17.08 -24.88
CA LEU A 59 16.94 -15.86 -25.41
C LEU A 59 15.92 -15.06 -26.23
N MET A 60 16.12 -13.74 -26.29
CA MET A 60 15.44 -12.82 -27.20
C MET A 60 16.45 -11.95 -27.96
N LYS A 61 16.16 -11.65 -29.22
CA LYS A 61 16.92 -10.69 -30.06
C LYS A 61 15.98 -9.74 -30.82
N PRO A 62 16.34 -8.45 -30.97
CA PRO A 62 17.41 -7.77 -30.26
C PRO A 62 17.11 -7.64 -28.76
N THR A 63 18.12 -7.35 -27.94
CA THR A 63 17.92 -7.07 -26.50
C THR A 63 17.79 -5.58 -26.21
N HIS A 64 18.18 -4.73 -27.17
CA HIS A 64 18.13 -3.28 -27.08
C HIS A 64 17.63 -2.70 -28.38
N VAL A 65 16.95 -1.56 -28.29
CA VAL A 65 16.43 -0.84 -29.45
C VAL A 65 16.66 0.65 -29.29
N SER A 66 16.72 1.34 -30.42
CA SER A 66 16.79 2.78 -30.47
C SER A 66 15.39 3.38 -30.46
N VAL A 67 15.15 4.32 -29.55
CA VAL A 67 13.89 5.07 -29.39
C VAL A 67 14.17 6.55 -29.16
N LYS A 68 13.19 7.41 -29.44
CA LYS A 68 13.25 8.83 -29.07
C LYS A 68 12.78 9.03 -27.64
N ARG A 69 13.60 9.64 -26.80
CA ARG A 69 13.25 10.03 -25.42
C ARG A 69 13.52 11.51 -25.19
N CYS A 70 12.73 12.11 -24.31
CA CYS A 70 12.91 13.51 -23.94
C CYS A 70 14.13 13.64 -23.05
N GLN A 71 15.09 14.46 -23.48
CA GLN A 71 16.32 14.74 -22.76
C GLN A 71 16.70 16.21 -22.93
N GLY A 72 17.59 16.68 -22.06
CA GLY A 72 18.00 18.08 -21.97
C GLY A 72 17.60 18.68 -20.61
N SER A 73 17.87 19.96 -20.46
CA SER A 73 17.62 20.68 -19.22
C SER A 73 16.53 21.73 -19.39
N CYS A 74 15.92 22.03 -18.26
CA CYS A 74 14.95 23.09 -18.07
C CYS A 74 15.39 23.91 -16.86
N PHE A 75 14.96 25.16 -16.75
CA PHE A 75 15.41 26.05 -15.68
C PHE A 75 14.87 25.67 -14.29
N SER A 76 13.59 25.30 -14.19
CA SER A 76 12.93 24.97 -12.91
C SER A 76 12.28 23.59 -12.88
N ASN A 77 11.97 23.01 -14.05
CA ASN A 77 11.11 21.84 -14.19
C ASN A 77 11.88 20.66 -14.81
N ASN A 78 11.20 19.55 -15.05
CA ASN A 78 11.77 18.40 -15.73
C ASN A 78 11.53 18.47 -17.24
N CYS A 79 12.40 17.82 -18.02
CA CYS A 79 12.16 17.61 -19.44
C CYS A 79 11.24 16.40 -19.62
N ILE A 80 10.00 16.63 -20.06
CA ILE A 80 8.96 15.60 -20.15
C ILE A 80 8.40 15.47 -21.57
N ALA A 81 7.83 14.29 -21.87
CA ALA A 81 7.08 14.08 -23.10
C ALA A 81 5.76 14.84 -23.06
N LYS A 82 5.45 15.53 -24.16
CA LYS A 82 4.13 16.12 -24.41
C LYS A 82 3.29 15.26 -25.36
N GLN A 83 3.96 14.46 -26.18
CA GLN A 83 3.33 13.53 -27.10
C GLN A 83 4.19 12.28 -27.21
N ILE A 84 3.53 11.13 -27.10
CA ILE A 84 4.14 9.80 -27.19
C ILE A 84 3.41 9.04 -28.29
N ILE A 85 4.14 8.28 -29.08
CA ILE A 85 3.59 7.29 -30.00
C ILE A 85 4.12 5.91 -29.66
N ASN A 86 3.30 4.90 -29.93
CA ASN A 86 3.69 3.51 -29.79
C ASN A 86 4.17 2.98 -31.14
N ARG A 87 5.28 2.25 -31.14
CA ARG A 87 5.84 1.59 -32.32
C ARG A 87 6.10 0.12 -32.02
N ASN A 88 5.77 -0.75 -32.96
CA ASN A 88 6.11 -2.17 -32.88
C ASN A 88 7.55 -2.39 -33.33
N VAL A 89 8.28 -3.22 -32.59
CA VAL A 89 9.60 -3.71 -32.95
C VAL A 89 9.56 -5.22 -33.05
N ASP A 90 9.98 -5.76 -34.19
CA ASP A 90 10.05 -7.20 -34.40
C ASP A 90 11.17 -7.81 -33.55
N VAL A 91 10.86 -8.91 -32.89
CA VAL A 91 11.75 -9.67 -32.02
C VAL A 91 11.74 -11.15 -32.37
N LEU A 92 12.86 -11.80 -32.11
CA LEU A 92 13.06 -13.23 -32.21
C LEU A 92 13.17 -13.82 -30.81
N TYR A 93 12.32 -14.78 -30.51
CA TYR A 93 12.40 -15.61 -29.32
C TYR A 93 13.01 -16.97 -29.66
N PHE A 94 13.95 -17.42 -28.85
CA PHE A 94 14.58 -18.73 -29.00
C PHE A 94 14.03 -19.66 -27.92
N PRO A 95 13.23 -20.68 -28.27
CA PRO A 95 12.70 -21.62 -27.28
C PRO A 95 13.84 -22.37 -26.59
N ARG A 96 13.65 -22.71 -25.32
CA ARG A 96 14.57 -23.60 -24.61
C ARG A 96 14.40 -25.01 -25.21
N SER A 97 15.45 -25.58 -25.80
CA SER A 97 15.35 -26.88 -26.48
C SER A 97 14.88 -27.97 -25.51
N SER A 98 13.77 -28.63 -25.86
CA SER A 98 13.37 -29.93 -25.32
C SER A 98 13.59 -31.07 -26.33
N ASN A 99 14.01 -30.75 -27.56
CA ASN A 99 14.03 -31.71 -28.65
C ASN A 99 15.38 -32.45 -28.72
N PRO A 100 15.37 -33.77 -28.95
CA PRO A 100 16.57 -34.61 -28.97
C PRO A 100 17.48 -34.39 -30.19
N ASP A 101 17.00 -33.71 -31.23
CA ASP A 101 17.71 -33.40 -32.46
C ASP A 101 18.49 -32.06 -32.40
N GLY A 102 18.34 -31.29 -31.33
CA GLY A 102 19.10 -30.07 -31.07
C GLY A 102 18.76 -28.89 -31.98
N THR A 103 17.73 -28.99 -32.83
CA THR A 103 17.34 -27.88 -33.72
C THR A 103 16.43 -26.89 -32.99
N ILE A 104 16.90 -25.65 -32.85
CA ILE A 104 16.14 -24.54 -32.23
C ILE A 104 15.71 -23.59 -33.35
N SER A 105 14.42 -23.59 -33.68
CA SER A 105 13.84 -22.63 -34.60
C SER A 105 13.39 -21.37 -33.85
N PRO A 106 13.81 -20.16 -34.27
CA PRO A 106 13.37 -18.93 -33.64
C PRO A 106 11.90 -18.65 -33.97
N ILE A 107 11.19 -18.05 -33.01
CA ILE A 107 9.80 -17.62 -33.13
C ILE A 107 9.80 -16.09 -33.30
N CYS A 108 9.18 -15.60 -34.36
CA CYS A 108 9.01 -14.18 -34.60
C CYS A 108 7.82 -13.63 -33.79
N SER A 109 7.99 -12.45 -33.21
CA SER A 109 6.94 -11.71 -32.50
C SER A 109 7.25 -10.21 -32.56
N SER A 110 6.44 -9.39 -31.90
CA SER A 110 6.65 -7.93 -31.82
C SER A 110 6.47 -7.41 -30.40
N VAL A 111 7.31 -6.46 -30.00
CA VAL A 111 7.19 -5.71 -28.73
C VAL A 111 6.83 -4.26 -29.01
N ILE A 112 6.01 -3.68 -28.15
CA ILE A 112 5.61 -2.27 -28.26
C ILE A 112 6.62 -1.41 -27.50
N VAL A 113 7.15 -0.38 -28.16
CA VAL A 113 8.00 0.64 -27.53
C VAL A 113 7.40 2.03 -27.70
N GLN A 114 7.75 2.92 -26.78
CA GLN A 114 7.27 4.31 -26.76
C GLN A 114 8.35 5.27 -27.28
N ASP A 115 7.99 6.01 -28.32
CA ASP A 115 8.77 7.10 -28.90
C ASP A 115 8.16 8.45 -28.51
N HIS A 116 8.98 9.35 -27.96
CA HIS A 116 8.58 10.71 -27.63
C HIS A 116 8.69 11.61 -28.87
N ILE A 117 7.57 12.19 -29.30
CA ILE A 117 7.51 13.02 -30.52
C ILE A 117 7.81 14.49 -30.22
N THR A 118 7.21 15.01 -29.15
CA THR A 118 7.42 16.39 -28.69
C THR A 118 7.75 16.40 -27.22
N CYS A 119 8.70 17.24 -26.83
CA CYS A 119 9.13 17.41 -25.45
C CYS A 119 8.88 18.84 -25.00
N GLY A 120 8.74 19.04 -23.70
CA GLY A 120 8.66 20.36 -23.11
C GLY A 120 9.02 20.36 -21.64
N CYS A 121 9.33 21.54 -21.12
CA CYS A 121 9.57 21.72 -19.70
C CYS A 121 8.26 21.65 -18.94
N GLY A 122 8.18 20.79 -17.93
CA GLY A 122 6.99 20.64 -17.11
C GLY A 122 7.18 19.59 -16.02
N CYS A 123 6.11 19.32 -15.29
CA CYS A 123 6.11 18.32 -14.25
C CYS A 123 5.30 17.11 -14.71
N SER A 124 5.78 15.92 -14.38
CA SER A 124 5.05 14.67 -14.65
C SER A 124 3.83 14.52 -13.76
N ILE A 125 3.86 15.12 -12.57
CA ILE A 125 2.77 15.14 -11.60
C ILE A 125 1.96 16.43 -11.73
N THR A 126 0.64 16.27 -11.69
CA THR A 126 -0.33 17.37 -11.76
C THR A 126 -0.76 17.84 -10.37
N ALA A 127 -1.40 19.01 -10.30
CA ALA A 127 -1.95 19.52 -9.05
C ALA A 127 -3.04 18.59 -8.49
N ASP A 128 -3.88 18.08 -9.38
CA ASP A 128 -4.99 17.19 -9.03
C ASP A 128 -4.45 15.87 -8.44
N GLU A 129 -3.41 15.27 -9.03
CA GLU A 129 -2.75 14.07 -8.48
C GLU A 129 -2.20 14.25 -7.05
N CYS A 130 -1.91 15.49 -6.63
CA CYS A 130 -1.50 15.77 -5.25
C CYS A 130 -2.67 15.82 -4.26
N THR A 131 -3.87 16.15 -4.74
CA THR A 131 -5.09 16.35 -3.92
C THR A 131 -6.08 15.19 -4.00
N ASP A 132 -6.08 14.43 -5.10
CA ASP A 132 -7.05 13.38 -5.44
C ASP A 132 -6.93 12.13 -4.54
N THR A 133 -5.89 12.03 -3.70
CA THR A 133 -5.77 10.96 -2.70
C THR A 133 -6.69 11.13 -1.48
N GLY A 134 -7.71 12.00 -1.55
CA GLY A 134 -8.63 12.30 -0.44
C GLY A 134 -7.97 13.00 0.75
N MET A 135 -6.77 13.56 0.56
CA MET A 135 -5.98 14.22 1.60
C MET A 135 -5.75 15.68 1.23
N ASP A 136 -6.67 16.54 1.68
CA ASP A 136 -6.57 18.01 1.61
C ASP A 136 -5.36 18.60 2.38
N ILE A 137 -4.44 17.77 2.88
CA ILE A 137 -3.28 18.17 3.66
C ILE A 137 -2.00 18.29 2.82
N ARG A 138 -2.07 17.94 1.53
CA ARG A 138 -0.97 18.11 0.57
C ARG A 138 -1.23 19.30 -0.34
N VAL A 139 -0.15 19.91 -0.83
CA VAL A 139 -0.16 21.03 -1.76
C VAL A 139 0.86 20.76 -2.86
N TYR A 140 0.47 21.02 -4.11
CA TYR A 140 1.37 20.91 -5.24
C TYR A 140 2.30 22.13 -5.31
N LEU A 141 3.61 21.88 -5.42
CA LEU A 141 4.62 22.92 -5.61
C LEU A 141 5.10 22.89 -7.06
N PRO A 142 4.58 23.77 -7.94
CA PRO A 142 4.85 23.71 -9.38
C PRO A 142 6.33 23.98 -9.70
N GLY A 143 7.00 24.85 -8.94
CA GLY A 143 8.42 25.17 -9.13
C GLY A 143 9.39 24.04 -8.73
N GLU A 144 8.89 22.99 -8.06
CA GLU A 144 9.70 21.86 -7.60
C GLU A 144 9.20 20.52 -8.15
N CYS A 145 8.14 20.54 -8.99
CA CYS A 145 7.49 19.35 -9.54
C CYS A 145 7.19 18.25 -8.50
N ARG A 146 6.74 18.63 -7.29
CA ARG A 146 6.43 17.69 -6.21
C ARG A 146 5.23 18.14 -5.37
N CYS A 147 4.58 17.18 -4.73
CA CYS A 147 3.65 17.48 -3.64
C CYS A 147 4.42 17.71 -2.34
N ALA A 148 4.01 18.70 -1.57
CA ALA A 148 4.49 18.96 -0.22
C ALA A 148 3.33 18.90 0.78
N CYS A 149 3.64 18.65 2.04
CA CYS A 149 2.65 18.75 3.11
C CYS A 149 2.40 20.21 3.47
N ARG A 150 1.13 20.60 3.64
CA ARG A 150 0.73 21.96 3.97
C ARG A 150 1.27 22.41 5.33
N ASP A 151 1.30 21.52 6.31
CA ASP A 151 1.78 21.82 7.65
C ASP A 151 3.30 21.68 7.78
N VAL A 152 3.99 22.77 7.45
CA VAL A 152 5.45 22.88 7.54
C VAL A 152 5.92 22.85 9.00
N SER A 153 5.10 23.36 9.94
CA SER A 153 5.42 23.40 11.37
C SER A 153 5.43 22.00 11.98
N LYS A 154 4.42 21.18 11.68
CA LYS A 154 4.35 19.77 12.10
C LYS A 154 5.55 18.97 11.59
N ARG A 155 5.92 19.17 10.31
CA ARG A 155 7.15 18.58 9.76
C ARG A 155 8.40 19.05 10.49
N GLY A 156 8.54 20.36 10.72
CA GLY A 156 9.69 20.94 11.42
C GLY A 156 9.85 20.37 12.84
N ASN A 157 8.75 20.26 13.58
CA ASN A 157 8.74 19.68 14.93
C ASN A 157 9.11 18.19 14.92
N CYS A 158 8.58 17.42 13.96
CA CYS A 158 8.92 16.02 13.77
C CYS A 158 10.43 15.81 13.55
N LEU A 159 11.01 16.56 12.61
CA LEU A 159 12.43 16.44 12.28
C LEU A 159 13.33 16.89 13.43
N LYS A 160 12.93 17.92 14.20
CA LYS A 160 13.66 18.36 15.40
C LYS A 160 13.73 17.28 16.49
N GLN A 161 12.72 16.41 16.56
CA GLN A 161 12.70 15.28 17.49
C GLN A 161 13.52 14.07 17.00
N GLY A 162 14.13 14.16 15.80
CA GLY A 162 14.87 13.05 15.19
C GLY A 162 13.98 11.99 14.54
N ASN A 163 12.68 12.25 14.43
CA ASN A 163 11.71 11.35 13.82
C ASN A 163 11.71 11.47 12.28
N PHE A 164 11.15 10.47 11.60
CA PHE A 164 11.05 10.43 10.15
C PHE A 164 9.74 11.06 9.67
N TRP A 165 9.81 11.90 8.64
CA TRP A 165 8.62 12.51 8.04
C TRP A 165 8.16 11.74 6.81
N ASN A 166 6.94 11.23 6.83
CA ASN A 166 6.34 10.58 5.66
C ASN A 166 5.66 11.62 4.77
N PHE A 167 6.16 11.79 3.53
CA PHE A 167 5.63 12.76 2.56
C PHE A 167 4.35 12.31 1.84
N GLN A 168 4.00 11.03 1.95
CA GLN A 168 2.75 10.49 1.41
C GLN A 168 1.60 10.74 2.39
N THR A 169 1.81 10.45 3.69
CA THR A 169 0.78 10.61 4.74
C THR A 169 0.83 11.95 5.46
N CYS A 170 1.88 12.77 5.29
CA CYS A 170 2.09 14.01 6.04
C CYS A 170 2.03 13.81 7.56
N GLU A 171 2.65 12.72 7.99
CA GLU A 171 2.71 12.28 9.38
C GLU A 171 4.14 12.06 9.84
N CYS A 172 4.31 12.25 11.14
CA CYS A 172 5.56 12.00 11.80
C CYS A 172 5.63 10.53 12.22
N MET A 173 6.52 9.78 11.62
CA MET A 173 6.76 8.39 11.95
C MET A 173 7.99 8.26 12.83
N CYS A 174 7.96 7.30 13.75
CA CYS A 174 9.13 6.98 14.55
C CYS A 174 10.28 6.47 13.66
N GLN A 175 11.50 6.55 14.19
CA GLN A 175 12.71 6.13 13.49
C GLN A 175 12.67 4.65 13.08
N ASN A 176 13.69 4.18 12.34
CA ASN A 176 13.77 2.82 11.82
C ASN A 176 13.50 1.74 12.91
N PRO A 177 12.72 0.68 12.62
CA PRO A 177 12.52 -0.47 13.52
C PRO A 177 13.79 -1.03 14.15
N ASN A 178 14.91 -0.95 13.44
CA ASN A 178 16.20 -1.49 13.87
C ASN A 178 16.97 -0.57 14.85
N SER A 179 16.50 0.66 15.08
CA SER A 179 17.12 1.64 15.98
C SER A 179 16.20 2.04 17.13
N TRP A 180 15.15 1.27 17.41
CA TRP A 180 14.24 1.56 18.52
C TRP A 180 14.91 1.27 19.87
N PRO A 181 14.75 2.18 20.86
CA PRO A 181 15.25 1.93 22.20
C PRO A 181 14.53 0.71 22.79
N ILE A 182 15.28 -0.15 23.47
CA ILE A 182 14.71 -1.26 24.25
C ILE A 182 13.98 -0.64 25.45
N CYS A 183 12.67 -0.84 25.53
CA CYS A 183 11.89 -0.33 26.65
C CYS A 183 12.20 -1.07 27.96
N PRO A 184 12.15 -0.39 29.12
CA PRO A 184 12.25 -1.04 30.43
C PRO A 184 11.20 -2.15 30.62
N THR A 185 11.46 -3.07 31.54
CA THR A 185 10.55 -4.18 31.85
C THR A 185 9.14 -3.69 32.17
N GLY A 186 8.14 -4.25 31.47
CA GLY A 186 6.74 -3.89 31.64
C GLY A 186 6.28 -2.68 30.84
N TYR A 187 7.08 -2.17 29.89
CA TYR A 187 6.70 -1.13 28.94
C TYR A 187 6.80 -1.66 27.50
N SER A 188 5.94 -1.14 26.61
CA SER A 188 5.98 -1.39 25.17
C SER A 188 6.25 -0.10 24.41
N PHE A 189 7.00 -0.18 23.30
CA PHE A 189 7.25 0.99 22.46
C PHE A 189 5.98 1.32 21.66
N ASP A 190 5.52 2.56 21.71
CA ASP A 190 4.38 3.00 20.92
C ASP A 190 4.81 3.32 19.48
N PHE A 191 4.30 2.54 18.53
CA PHE A 191 4.53 2.75 17.08
C PHE A 191 3.58 3.77 16.46
N ASN A 192 2.62 4.31 17.23
CA ASN A 192 1.68 5.29 16.73
C ASN A 192 2.36 6.61 16.35
N VAL A 193 1.70 7.34 15.44
CA VAL A 193 2.18 8.58 14.83
C VAL A 193 2.50 9.63 15.92
N GLY A 194 3.79 9.92 16.09
CA GLY A 194 4.29 11.03 16.91
C GLY A 194 4.54 10.76 18.39
N ALA A 195 4.19 9.59 18.93
CA ALA A 195 4.45 9.25 20.33
C ALA A 195 5.91 8.81 20.54
N CYS A 196 6.38 7.79 19.82
CA CYS A 196 7.78 7.33 19.79
C CYS A 196 8.46 7.20 21.17
N HIS A 197 7.70 6.76 22.18
CA HIS A 197 8.18 6.55 23.55
C HIS A 197 7.65 5.23 24.11
N CYS A 198 8.27 4.78 25.18
CA CYS A 198 7.85 3.59 25.91
C CYS A 198 6.63 3.94 26.77
N VAL A 199 5.51 3.27 26.52
CA VAL A 199 4.25 3.44 27.25
C VAL A 199 3.91 2.18 28.03
N PRO A 200 3.18 2.30 29.16
CA PRO A 200 2.69 1.14 29.87
C PRO A 200 1.65 0.37 29.03
N PRO A 201 1.59 -0.97 29.12
CA PRO A 201 0.67 -1.82 28.36
C PRO A 201 -0.80 -1.47 28.51
N ALA A 202 -1.17 -0.78 29.59
CA ALA A 202 -2.53 -0.35 29.86
C ALA A 202 -3.03 0.74 28.88
N GLU A 203 -2.13 1.53 28.28
CA GLU A 203 -2.49 2.59 27.34
C GLU A 203 -2.52 2.12 25.89
N VAL A 204 -1.84 1.00 25.58
CA VAL A 204 -1.98 0.29 24.29
C VAL A 204 -3.16 -0.69 24.31
N ALA A 205 -4.22 -0.35 25.06
CA ALA A 205 -5.41 -1.17 25.21
C ALA A 205 -5.88 -1.61 23.81
N SER A 206 -5.73 -2.91 23.57
CA SER A 206 -5.96 -3.48 22.26
C SER A 206 -7.40 -3.20 21.84
N ILE A 207 -7.60 -2.72 20.62
CA ILE A 207 -8.92 -2.51 20.00
C ILE A 207 -9.84 -3.73 20.20
N LEU A 208 -9.27 -4.94 20.30
CA LEU A 208 -9.97 -6.18 20.60
C LEU A 208 -10.65 -6.23 21.97
N LEU A 209 -10.05 -5.63 23.00
CA LEU A 209 -10.60 -5.58 24.35
C LEU A 209 -11.79 -4.60 24.42
N GLU A 210 -11.65 -3.44 23.80
CA GLU A 210 -12.74 -2.46 23.62
C GLU A 210 -13.94 -3.10 22.92
N ILE A 211 -13.70 -3.81 21.80
CA ILE A 211 -14.75 -4.52 21.07
C ILE A 211 -15.40 -5.61 21.94
N ALA A 212 -14.61 -6.40 22.68
CA ALA A 212 -15.13 -7.47 23.54
C ALA A 212 -16.04 -6.92 24.66
N LEU A 213 -15.67 -5.79 25.26
CA LEU A 213 -16.48 -5.13 26.30
C LEU A 213 -17.80 -4.61 25.75
N VAL A 214 -17.78 -4.01 24.55
CA VAL A 214 -19.01 -3.55 23.88
C VAL A 214 -19.93 -4.73 23.56
N LEU A 215 -19.39 -5.83 23.04
CA LEU A 215 -20.18 -7.04 22.74
C LEU A 215 -20.80 -7.67 24.00
N ALA A 216 -20.05 -7.73 25.10
CA ALA A 216 -20.55 -8.20 26.40
C ALA A 216 -21.68 -7.31 26.94
N PHE A 217 -21.55 -5.98 26.79
CA PHE A 217 -22.58 -5.04 27.23
C PHE A 217 -23.87 -5.16 26.40
N VAL A 218 -23.75 -5.24 25.07
CA VAL A 218 -24.91 -5.37 24.16
C VAL A 218 -25.63 -6.70 24.40
N SER A 219 -24.88 -7.81 24.54
CA SER A 219 -25.50 -9.11 24.85
C SER A 219 -26.21 -9.11 26.20
N GLY A 220 -25.65 -8.46 27.23
CA GLY A 220 -26.29 -8.27 28.53
C GLY A 220 -27.63 -7.52 28.43
N ILE A 221 -27.68 -6.44 27.64
CA ILE A 221 -28.92 -5.67 27.41
C ILE A 221 -29.98 -6.54 26.71
N ILE A 222 -29.60 -7.32 25.69
CA ILE A 222 -30.53 -8.20 24.97
C ILE A 222 -31.14 -9.24 25.92
N ILE A 223 -30.31 -9.86 26.77
CA ILE A 223 -30.76 -10.86 27.75
C ILE A 223 -31.72 -10.21 28.76
N LEU A 224 -31.38 -9.04 29.30
CA LEU A 224 -32.26 -8.32 30.23
C LEU A 224 -33.59 -7.94 29.59
N TRP A 225 -33.58 -7.52 28.32
CA TRP A 225 -34.79 -7.19 27.58
C TRP A 225 -35.67 -8.41 27.33
N ALA A 226 -35.07 -9.56 26.98
CA ALA A 226 -35.78 -10.83 26.82
C ALA A 226 -36.41 -11.31 28.14
N VAL A 227 -35.68 -11.22 29.25
CA VAL A 227 -36.19 -11.56 30.59
C VAL A 227 -37.34 -10.63 30.99
N PHE A 228 -37.22 -9.32 30.72
CA PHE A 228 -38.29 -8.36 30.98
C PHE A 228 -39.54 -8.67 30.17
N LYS A 229 -39.40 -9.00 28.87
CA LYS A 229 -40.50 -9.45 28.02
C LYS A 229 -41.14 -10.74 28.54
N TYR A 230 -40.34 -11.73 28.94
CA TYR A 230 -40.85 -12.98 29.50
C TYR A 230 -41.61 -12.75 30.82
N ALA A 231 -41.07 -11.95 31.72
CA ALA A 231 -41.70 -11.63 33.00
C ALA A 231 -43.00 -10.82 32.84
N THR A 232 -43.05 -9.89 31.87
CA THR A 232 -44.27 -9.13 31.57
C THR A 232 -45.35 -10.00 30.94
N GLN A 233 -44.99 -10.95 30.06
CA GLN A 233 -45.93 -11.96 29.53
C GLN A 233 -46.46 -12.92 30.61
N ALA A 234 -45.61 -13.39 31.52
CA ALA A 234 -46.00 -14.24 32.64
C ALA A 234 -46.93 -13.52 33.65
N ARG A 235 -46.73 -12.20 33.85
CA ARG A 235 -47.64 -11.37 34.65
C ARG A 235 -48.97 -11.08 33.94
N ALA A 236 -48.99 -11.02 32.61
CA ALA A 236 -50.21 -10.86 31.84
C ALA A 236 -51.09 -12.12 31.87
N THR A 237 -50.49 -13.32 31.81
CA THR A 237 -51.23 -14.60 31.90
C THR A 237 -51.75 -14.90 33.31
N SER A 238 -51.08 -14.45 34.37
CA SER A 238 -51.55 -14.64 35.75
C SER A 238 -52.75 -13.75 36.13
N ARG A 239 -52.93 -12.57 35.49
CA ARG A 239 -54.13 -11.73 35.70
C ARG A 239 -55.41 -12.28 35.06
N VAL A 240 -55.31 -13.18 34.09
CA VAL A 240 -56.48 -13.80 33.42
C VAL A 240 -57.03 -15.01 34.19
N ARG A 241 -56.31 -15.55 35.19
CA ARG A 241 -56.70 -16.75 35.95
C ARG A 241 -57.52 -16.49 37.23
N VAL A 242 -58.10 -15.30 37.41
CA VAL A 242 -59.08 -15.04 38.49
C VAL A 242 -60.51 -15.02 37.94
N ARG A 243 -60.98 -16.20 37.49
CA ARG A 243 -62.39 -16.61 37.52
C ARG A 243 -62.45 -18.14 37.68
N PRO A 244 -62.74 -18.68 38.86
CA PRO A 244 -63.00 -20.10 39.01
C PRO A 244 -64.49 -20.37 38.72
N ASN A 245 -64.78 -21.13 37.67
CA ASN A 245 -66.03 -21.89 37.57
C ASN A 245 -65.70 -23.35 37.88
N TYR A 246 -66.41 -23.88 38.88
CA TYR A 246 -66.26 -25.23 39.39
C TYR A 246 -66.64 -26.28 38.35
N ILE A 247 -65.83 -27.34 38.31
CA ILE A 247 -66.07 -28.59 37.60
C ILE A 247 -67.26 -29.32 38.24
N ALA A 248 -68.17 -29.83 37.43
CA ALA A 248 -68.92 -31.05 37.73
C ALA A 248 -68.70 -32.06 36.60
N THR A 249 -67.82 -33.01 36.90
CA THR A 249 -67.85 -34.43 36.53
C THR A 249 -69.01 -34.90 35.65
N PHE A 250 -68.72 -35.70 34.60
CA PHE A 250 -68.98 -37.15 34.56
C PHE A 250 -68.74 -37.71 33.14
N ARG A 251 -68.24 -38.94 33.09
CA ARG A 251 -68.62 -40.00 32.12
C ARG A 251 -67.70 -40.31 30.92
N ASN A 252 -67.11 -41.51 31.08
CA ASN A 252 -66.82 -42.59 30.13
C ASN A 252 -65.66 -42.43 29.14
N ARG A 253 -64.63 -43.29 29.18
CA ARG A 253 -64.57 -44.77 28.98
C ARG A 253 -64.56 -45.08 27.48
N LEU A 254 -63.64 -45.99 27.10
CA LEU A 254 -63.50 -46.68 25.81
C LEU A 254 -62.79 -45.81 24.76
N PHE A 255 -61.91 -46.30 23.89
CA PHE A 255 -61.45 -47.63 23.50
C PHE A 255 -60.18 -47.34 22.68
N SER A 256 -59.04 -47.97 22.96
CA SER A 256 -58.57 -49.18 22.27
C SER A 256 -58.01 -48.91 20.88
N ARG A 257 -56.82 -49.51 20.64
CA ARG A 257 -56.23 -49.83 19.32
C ARG A 257 -55.80 -48.60 18.52
N MET A 258 -54.70 -48.60 17.80
CA MET A 258 -53.75 -49.60 17.29
C MET A 258 -52.47 -48.76 17.01
N GLU A 259 -51.26 -49.27 17.21
CA GLU A 259 -50.49 -49.94 16.13
C GLU A 259 -50.35 -48.98 14.93
N SER A 260 -49.17 -48.58 14.48
CA SER A 260 -47.90 -49.27 14.37
C SER A 260 -46.85 -48.29 13.80
N GLU A 261 -45.58 -48.70 13.86
CA GLU A 261 -44.53 -48.45 12.84
C GLU A 261 -44.07 -47.01 12.59
N ASP A 262 -42.87 -46.76 12.08
CA ASP A 262 -41.56 -47.41 12.05
C ASP A 262 -40.65 -46.34 11.39
N ASP A 263 -39.36 -46.56 11.52
CA ASP A 263 -38.21 -45.77 11.11
C ASP A 263 -38.24 -45.18 9.68
N GLY A 264 -37.40 -44.16 9.44
CA GLY A 264 -37.04 -43.80 8.06
C GLY A 264 -36.39 -42.44 7.85
N GLU A 265 -35.08 -42.40 8.06
CA GLU A 265 -34.03 -41.64 7.35
C GLU A 265 -34.40 -40.94 6.02
N GLU A 266 -34.05 -39.65 5.85
CA GLU A 266 -33.23 -39.20 4.71
C GLU A 266 -32.67 -37.76 4.84
N ARG A 267 -31.51 -37.61 4.21
CA ARG A 267 -30.58 -36.50 3.99
C ARG A 267 -31.16 -35.44 3.02
N GLU A 268 -30.74 -34.17 3.14
CA GLU A 268 -30.31 -33.28 2.02
C GLU A 268 -30.05 -31.82 2.46
N GLU A 269 -28.78 -31.40 2.32
CA GLU A 269 -28.27 -30.16 1.68
C GLU A 269 -29.14 -28.89 1.61
N LEU A 270 -28.68 -27.76 2.21
CA LEU A 270 -29.12 -26.41 1.80
C LEU A 270 -27.99 -25.36 1.82
N LYS A 271 -27.32 -25.30 0.66
CA LYS A 271 -26.94 -24.14 -0.19
C LYS A 271 -26.73 -22.76 0.45
N PHE A 272 -25.50 -22.27 0.26
CA PHE A 272 -25.08 -20.88 0.19
C PHE A 272 -25.86 -20.07 -0.87
N PHE A 273 -26.27 -18.85 -0.53
CA PHE A 273 -26.57 -17.79 -1.50
C PHE A 273 -25.92 -16.47 -1.09
N VAL A 274 -25.00 -16.04 -1.95
CA VAL A 274 -24.34 -14.72 -1.98
C VAL A 274 -25.30 -13.72 -2.63
N TRP A 275 -25.37 -12.49 -2.12
CA TRP A 275 -26.09 -11.38 -2.75
C TRP A 275 -25.17 -10.15 -2.84
N LEU A 276 -24.96 -9.66 -4.07
CA LEU A 276 -24.36 -8.37 -4.41
C LEU A 276 -25.10 -7.83 -5.68
N PRO A 277 -25.02 -6.53 -5.99
CA PRO A 277 -26.18 -5.63 -5.99
C PRO A 277 -26.63 -5.19 -7.40
N SER A 278 -27.86 -4.70 -7.51
CA SER A 278 -28.41 -4.11 -8.74
C SER A 278 -28.48 -2.57 -8.68
N VAL A 279 -27.61 -1.97 -9.48
CA VAL A 279 -27.75 -0.78 -10.35
C VAL A 279 -29.09 -0.04 -10.31
N TRP A 280 -29.03 1.27 -10.04
CA TRP A 280 -30.07 2.26 -10.37
C TRP A 280 -29.67 3.05 -11.61
N ASN A 281 -30.60 3.18 -12.55
CA ASN A 281 -30.52 4.09 -13.70
C ASN A 281 -31.82 4.90 -13.74
N ARG A 282 -31.73 6.22 -13.56
CA ARG A 282 -32.59 7.22 -14.17
C ARG A 282 -32.00 8.62 -14.01
#